data_AF-A0A330JWJ0-F1
#
_entry.id   AF-A0A330JWJ0-F1
#
_cell.length_a   1.000
_cell.length_b   1.000
_cell.length_c   1.000
_cell.angle_alpha   90.00
_cell.angle_beta   90.00
_cell.angle_gamma   90.00
#
_symmetry.space_group_name_H-M   'P 1'
#
loop_
_entity.id
_entity.type
_entity.pdbx_description
1 polymer ?
#
loop_
_entity_poly.entity_id
_entity_poly.type
_entity_poly.pdbx_seq_one_letter_code
_entity_poly.pdbx_strand_id
1 'polypeptide(L)' 'MRVEVMQHYGLTLPLNQAGYFETAHHQQLIKDIKGAIFEGRLIALCGVIGSGKTVMLRRLQQVMEAEKKITVSKSLAM' A
#
# COMPACT_ATOMS: atom_id res chain seq x y z
N MET A 1 -0.19 -27.81 10.27
CA MET A 1 -0.61 -27.58 8.86
C MET A 1 0.09 -26.40 8.15
N ARG A 2 1.20 -25.82 8.68
CA ARG A 2 1.91 -24.71 7.99
C ARG A 2 3.30 -25.06 7.44
N VAL A 3 4.01 -25.99 8.06
CA VAL A 3 5.42 -26.30 7.71
C VAL A 3 5.54 -27.09 6.40
N GLU A 4 4.70 -28.11 6.18
CA GLU A 4 4.73 -28.93 4.96
C GLU A 4 4.47 -28.12 3.68
N VAL A 5 3.51 -27.19 3.73
CA VAL A 5 3.20 -26.28 2.61
C VAL A 5 4.37 -25.35 2.32
N MET A 6 4.99 -24.77 3.36
CA MET A 6 6.16 -23.91 3.17
C MET A 6 7.34 -24.65 2.57
N GLN A 7 7.61 -25.88 3.02
CA GLN A 7 8.69 -26.72 2.47
C GLN A 7 8.40 -27.15 1.04
N HIS A 8 7.17 -27.57 0.75
CA HIS A 8 6.77 -28.02 -0.60
C HIS A 8 6.87 -26.91 -1.65
N TYR A 9 6.46 -25.68 -1.30
CA TYR A 9 6.50 -24.53 -2.20
C TYR A 9 7.77 -23.68 -2.09
N GLY A 10 8.74 -24.07 -1.24
CA GLY A 10 9.98 -23.31 -1.04
C GLY A 10 9.79 -21.91 -0.46
N LEU A 11 8.71 -21.68 0.32
CA LEU A 11 8.44 -20.39 0.92
C LEU A 11 9.38 -20.15 2.10
N THR A 12 10.21 -19.12 1.99
CA THR A 12 11.14 -18.70 3.06
C THR A 12 10.44 -18.05 4.25
N LEU A 13 9.19 -17.61 4.05
CA LEU A 13 8.42 -16.81 4.99
C LEU A 13 6.92 -17.11 4.82
N PRO A 14 6.12 -17.14 5.90
CA PRO A 14 4.68 -17.22 5.81
C PRO A 14 4.07 -16.05 5.01
N LEU A 15 3.05 -16.32 4.19
CA LEU A 15 2.41 -15.28 3.36
C LEU A 15 1.84 -14.11 4.17
N ASN A 16 1.37 -14.37 5.40
CA ASN A 16 0.88 -13.32 6.30
C ASN A 16 2.00 -12.41 6.86
N GLN A 17 3.26 -12.75 6.62
CA GLN A 17 4.43 -11.97 7.00
C GLN A 17 5.17 -11.38 5.80
N ALA A 18 4.77 -11.69 4.55
CA ALA A 18 5.43 -11.25 3.31
C ALA A 18 5.45 -9.73 3.10
N GLY A 19 4.72 -8.97 3.91
CA GLY A 19 4.69 -7.51 3.85
C GLY A 19 3.97 -6.99 2.61
N TYR A 20 4.25 -5.73 2.28
CA TYR A 20 3.69 -5.07 1.10
C TYR A 20 4.70 -5.14 -0.05
N PHE A 21 4.31 -5.79 -1.14
CA PHE A 21 5.16 -5.93 -2.32
C PHE A 21 4.93 -4.75 -3.28
N GLU A 22 6.01 -4.05 -3.63
CA GLU A 22 5.98 -2.91 -4.54
C GLU A 22 6.68 -3.25 -5.85
N THR A 23 5.96 -3.11 -6.96
CA THR A 23 6.58 -3.12 -8.28
C THR A 23 7.10 -1.72 -8.62
N ALA A 24 7.98 -1.61 -9.63
CA ALA A 24 8.44 -0.31 -10.13
C ALA A 24 7.26 0.61 -10.52
N HIS A 25 6.20 0.05 -11.09
CA HIS A 25 4.98 0.80 -11.41
C HIS A 25 4.28 1.35 -10.15
N HIS A 26 4.18 0.56 -9.08
CA HIS A 26 3.61 1.02 -7.81
C HIS A 26 4.45 2.13 -7.16
N GLN A 27 5.78 2.05 -7.24
CA GLN A 27 6.67 3.07 -6.71
C GLN A 27 6.48 4.41 -7.43
N GLN A 28 6.39 4.39 -8.77
CA GLN A 28 6.12 5.59 -9.56
C GLN A 28 4.74 6.18 -9.22
N LEU A 29 3.71 5.35 -9.13
CA LEU A 29 2.37 5.79 -8.75
C LEU A 29 2.35 6.47 -7.38
N ILE A 30 3.04 5.91 -6.37
CA ILE A 30 3.17 6.54 -5.04
C ILE A 30 3.85 7.91 -5.16
N LYS A 31 4.93 8.01 -5.95
CA LYS A 31 5.64 9.28 -6.16
C LYS A 31 4.75 10.34 -6.78
N ASP A 32 3.97 9.98 -7.80
CA ASP A 32 3.07 10.91 -8.50
C ASP A 32 1.93 11.39 -7.58
N ILE A 33 1.31 10.46 -6.84
CA ILE A 33 0.27 10.80 -5.87
C ILE A 33 0.82 11.73 -4.79
N LYS A 34 2.02 11.46 -4.28
CA LYS A 34 2.67 12.34 -3.29
C LYS A 34 2.87 13.74 -3.82
N GLY A 35 3.34 13.90 -5.05
CA GLY A 35 3.50 15.20 -5.70
C GLY A 35 2.17 15.97 -5.70
N ALA A 36 1.10 15.33 -6.18
CA ALA A 36 -0.23 15.91 -6.22
C ALA A 36 -0.79 16.25 -4.82
N ILE A 37 -0.47 15.47 -3.78
CA ILE A 37 -0.85 15.79 -2.39
C ILE A 37 -0.18 17.08 -1.92
N PHE A 38 1.12 17.24 -2.16
CA PHE A 38 1.85 18.45 -1.75
C PHE A 38 1.41 19.70 -2.52
N GLU A 39 0.86 19.53 -3.73
CA GLU A 39 0.22 20.59 -4.50
C GLU A 39 -1.21 20.93 -4.02
N GLY A 40 -1.73 20.23 -3.00
CA GLY A 40 -3.07 20.47 -2.47
C GLY A 40 -4.20 19.98 -3.38
N ARG A 41 -3.94 19.00 -4.26
CA ARG A 41 -4.94 18.52 -5.23
C ARG A 41 -5.87 17.48 -4.61
N LEU A 42 -7.11 17.43 -5.11
CA LEU A 42 -8.04 16.33 -4.85
C LEU A 42 -7.73 15.16 -5.80
N ILE A 43 -7.48 13.98 -5.24
CA ILE A 43 -7.05 12.79 -5.99
C ILE A 43 -8.05 11.66 -5.72
N ALA A 44 -8.52 11.00 -6.79
CA ALA A 44 -9.36 9.82 -6.71
C ALA A 44 -8.58 8.56 -7.14
N LEU A 45 -8.56 7.53 -6.30
CA LEU A 45 -7.95 6.24 -6.62
C LEU A 45 -9.02 5.26 -7.14
N CYS A 46 -8.96 4.95 -8.44
CA CYS A 46 -9.91 4.09 -9.14
C CYS A 46 -9.27 2.76 -9.59
N GLY A 47 -10.10 1.76 -9.88
CA GLY A 47 -9.63 0.44 -10.34
C GLY A 47 -10.65 -0.67 -10.11
N VAL A 48 -10.42 -1.84 -10.72
CA VAL A 48 -11.30 -3.01 -10.64
C VAL A 48 -11.39 -3.60 -9.23
N ILE A 49 -12.38 -4.46 -8.99
CA ILE A 49 -12.52 -5.19 -7.72
C ILE A 49 -11.25 -6.02 -7.48
N GLY A 50 -10.74 -6.01 -6.25
CA GLY A 50 -9.52 -6.74 -5.90
C GLY A 50 -8.21 -6.12 -6.38
N SER A 51 -8.22 -4.96 -7.06
CA SER A 51 -7.01 -4.32 -7.58
C SER A 51 -6.07 -3.70 -6.52
N GLY A 52 -6.34 -3.91 -5.23
CA GLY A 52 -5.49 -3.41 -4.15
C GLY A 52 -5.69 -1.93 -3.76
N LYS A 53 -6.72 -1.22 -4.23
CA LYS A 53 -6.97 0.20 -3.90
C LYS A 53 -6.89 0.51 -2.40
N THR A 54 -7.63 -0.24 -1.58
CA THR A 54 -7.65 -0.05 -0.12
C THR A 54 -6.31 -0.35 0.51
N VAL A 55 -5.59 -1.35 -0.01
CA VAL A 55 -4.25 -1.72 0.47
C VAL A 55 -3.26 -0.60 0.15
N MET A 56 -3.31 -0.07 -1.08
CA MET A 56 -2.47 1.05 -1.52
C MET A 56 -2.76 2.32 -0.71
N LEU A 57 -4.04 2.68 -0.49
CA LEU A 57 -4.40 3.83 0.35
C LEU A 57 -3.85 3.71 1.77
N ARG A 58 -3.93 2.53 2.39
CA ARG A 58 -3.35 2.28 3.72
C ARG A 58 -1.83 2.43 3.69
N ARG A 59 -1.16 1.89 2.67
CA ARG A 59 0.29 2.04 2.48
C ARG A 59 0.69 3.50 2.34
N LEU A 60 -0.02 4.26 1.51
CA LEU A 60 0.24 5.68 1.30
C LEU A 60 0.10 6.48 2.61
N GLN A 61 -0.95 6.22 3.40
CA GLN A 61 -1.13 6.84 4.71
C GLN A 61 0.07 6.56 5.64
N GLN A 62 0.49 5.30 5.75
CA GLN A 62 1.66 4.91 6.55
C GLN A 62 2.95 5.63 6.11
N VAL A 63 3.18 5.72 4.80
CA VAL A 63 4.37 6.42 4.27
C VAL A 63 4.30 7.92 4.58
N MET A 64 3.11 8.54 4.47
CA MET A 64 2.95 9.98 4.74
C MET A 64 3.10 10.31 6.22
N GLU A 65 2.55 9.46 7.10
CA GLU A 65 2.72 9.55 8.55
C GLU A 65 4.20 9.41 8.96
N ALA A 66 4.92 8.47 8.33
CA ALA A 66 6.34 8.25 8.61
C ALA A 66 7.22 9.44 8.20
N GLU A 67 6.87 10.13 7.11
CA GLU A 67 7.62 11.31 6.62
C GLU A 67 7.42 12.56 7.46
N LYS A 68 6.33 12.66 8.24
CA LYS A 68 6.03 13.78 9.15
C LYS A 68 6.03 15.17 8.49
N LYS A 69 5.83 15.24 7.18
CA LYS A 69 5.76 16.52 6.43
C LYS A 69 4.36 17.14 6.42
N ILE A 70 3.33 16.30 6.62
CA ILE A 70 1.92 16.68 6.65
C ILE A 70 1.21 15.92 7.77
N THR A 71 0.09 16.48 8.24
CA THR A 71 -0.84 15.74 9.09
C THR A 71 -1.70 14.84 8.23
N VAL A 72 -1.73 13.54 8.56
CA VAL A 72 -2.56 12.54 7.87
C VAL A 72 -3.79 12.27 8.72
N SER A 73 -4.96 12.43 8.11
CA SER A 73 -6.25 12.13 8.73
C SER A 73 -7.00 11.14 7.84
N LYS A 74 -7.72 10.19 8.46
CA LYS A 74 -8.60 9.26 7.76
C LYS A 74 -10.02 9.41 8.26
N SER A 75 -10.98 9.47 7.34
CA SER A 75 -12.38 9.28 7.68
C SER A 75 -12.71 7.80 7.61
N LEU A 76 -13.20 7.24 8.72
CA LEU A 76 -13.70 5.87 8.80
C LEU A 76 -15.22 5.88 8.55
N ALA A 77 -15.67 6.60 7.53
CA ALA A 77 -17.06 6.51 7.11
C ALA A 77 -17.28 5.14 6.46
N MET A 78 -18.22 4.39 7.02
CA MET A 78 -18.66 3.06 6.57
C MET A 78 -19.73 3.21 5.50
#